data_AF-A0A1G2DPW3-F1
#
_entry.id   AF-A0A1G2DPW3-F1
#
_cell.length_a   1.000
_cell.length_b   1.000
_cell.length_c   1.000
_cell.angle_alpha   90.00
_cell.angle_beta   90.00
_cell.angle_gamma   90.00
#
_symmetry.space_group_name_H-M   'P 1'
#
loop_
_entity.id
_entity.type
_entity.pdbx_description
1 polymer ?
#
loop_
_entity_poly.entity_id
_entity_poly.type
_entity_poly.pdbx_seq_one_letter_code
_entity_poly.pdbx_strand_id
1 'polypeptide(L)' 'MKKLKHFFTLPLARRNKKHVTPHAQRKIEKLSHFSCGVCKKWWSVGDAPEKRRTWYCPWCGAKQACT' A
#
# COMPACT_ATOMS: atom_id res chain seq x y z
N MET A 1 -38.13 -55.36 29.98
CA MET A 1 -38.48 -54.51 28.81
C MET A 1 -38.14 -53.05 29.13
N LYS A 2 -37.88 -52.26 28.07
CA LYS A 2 -37.68 -50.79 28.01
C LYS A 2 -36.22 -50.28 28.12
N LYS A 3 -35.58 -50.28 26.94
CA LYS A 3 -34.51 -49.36 26.52
C LYS A 3 -34.98 -47.91 26.64
N LEU A 4 -34.04 -46.98 26.88
CA LEU A 4 -33.77 -45.75 26.11
C LEU A 4 -33.14 -44.68 27.00
N LYS A 5 -31.97 -44.18 26.61
CA LYS A 5 -31.73 -42.73 26.56
C LYS A 5 -31.00 -42.45 25.25
N HIS A 6 -31.70 -41.73 24.37
CA HIS A 6 -31.21 -41.31 23.06
C HIS A 6 -30.10 -40.27 23.25
N PHE A 7 -28.94 -40.54 22.67
CA PHE A 7 -27.90 -39.55 22.47
C PHE A 7 -28.37 -38.56 21.41
N PHE A 8 -28.74 -37.36 21.83
CA PHE A 8 -28.95 -36.23 20.91
C PHE A 8 -27.59 -35.64 20.56
N THR A 9 -27.02 -36.03 19.42
CA THR A 9 -25.93 -35.28 18.78
C THR A 9 -26.51 -34.05 18.11
N LEU A 10 -26.21 -32.86 18.66
CA LEU A 10 -26.50 -31.59 18.01
C LEU A 10 -25.62 -31.43 16.77
N PRO A 11 -26.15 -31.06 15.59
CA PRO A 11 -25.32 -30.74 14.44
C PRO A 11 -24.60 -29.40 14.69
N LEU A 12 -23.26 -29.42 14.60
CA LEU A 12 -22.45 -28.21 14.60
C LEU A 12 -22.75 -27.41 13.33
N ALA A 13 -23.58 -26.37 13.46
CA ALA A 13 -23.82 -25.41 12.40
C ALA A 13 -22.50 -24.74 11.99
N ARG A 14 -22.01 -25.09 10.78
CA ARG A 14 -20.79 -24.54 10.19
C ARG A 14 -21.02 -23.05 9.89
N ARG A 15 -20.50 -22.17 10.75
CA ARG A 15 -20.57 -20.71 10.56
C ARG A 15 -19.68 -20.33 9.37
N ASN A 16 -20.28 -20.02 8.22
CA ASN A 16 -19.58 -19.55 7.03
C ASN A 16 -19.08 -18.11 7.27
N LYS A 17 -17.81 -17.97 7.67
CA LYS A 17 -17.14 -16.66 7.77
C LYS A 17 -16.85 -16.18 6.36
N LYS A 18 -17.72 -15.32 5.81
CA LYS A 18 -17.41 -14.56 4.60
C LYS A 18 -16.13 -13.76 4.87
N HIS A 19 -15.05 -14.08 4.16
CA HIS A 19 -13.80 -13.34 4.22
C HIS A 19 -14.01 -12.00 3.52
N VAL A 20 -14.44 -10.98 4.28
CA VAL A 20 -14.49 -9.61 3.80
C VAL A 20 -13.06 -9.17 3.58
N THR A 21 -12.63 -9.07 2.32
CA THR A 21 -11.34 -8.46 1.99
C THR A 21 -11.42 -6.99 2.39
N PRO A 22 -10.48 -6.48 3.21
CA PRO A 22 -10.46 -5.07 3.54
C PRO A 22 -10.36 -4.28 2.22
N HIS A 23 -11.33 -3.40 1.98
CA HIS A 23 -11.31 -2.49 0.83
C HIS A 23 -9.95 -1.78 0.80
N ALA A 24 -9.26 -1.84 -0.34
CA ALA A 24 -7.96 -1.19 -0.52
C ALA A 24 -8.09 0.29 -0.17
N GLN A 25 -7.34 0.74 0.84
CA GLN A 25 -7.33 2.15 1.22
C GLN A 25 -6.65 2.96 0.12
N ARG A 26 -7.42 3.79 -0.58
CA ARG A 26 -6.88 4.74 -1.56
C ARG A 26 -6.32 5.96 -0.82
N LYS A 27 -5.15 6.45 -1.25
CA LYS A 27 -4.52 7.67 -0.74
C LYS A 27 -4.29 8.63 -1.90
N ILE A 28 -4.28 9.93 -1.60
CA ILE A 28 -3.88 10.96 -2.56
C ILE A 28 -2.36 10.95 -2.63
N GLU A 29 -1.81 10.78 -3.83
CA GLU A 29 -0.38 10.85 -4.10
C GLU A 29 0.06 12.28 -4.39
N LYS A 30 1.17 12.72 -3.81
CA LYS A 30 1.85 13.97 -4.17
C LYS A 30 3.10 13.66 -4.98
N LEU A 31 3.18 14.19 -6.20
CA LEU A 31 4.34 14.03 -7.08
C LEU A 31 5.12 15.34 -7.20
N SER A 32 6.39 15.33 -6.78
CA SER A 32 7.33 16.43 -7.05
C SER A 32 8.07 16.15 -8.36
N HIS A 33 8.03 17.10 -9.29
CA HIS A 33 8.67 16.99 -10.60
C HIS A 33 10.00 17.74 -10.62
N PHE A 34 11.01 17.12 -11.21
CA PHE A 34 12.37 17.64 -11.28
C PHE A 34 12.88 17.57 -12.72
N SER A 35 13.70 18.55 -13.10
CA SER A 35 14.39 18.57 -14.40
C SER A 35 15.88 18.76 -14.17
N CYS A 36 16.71 17.94 -14.83
CA CYS A 36 18.15 18.01 -14.68
C CYS A 36 18.72 19.17 -15.49
N GLY A 37 19.39 20.12 -14.83
CA GLY A 37 20.08 21.22 -15.51
C GLY A 37 21.21 20.77 -16.46
N VAL A 38 21.79 19.57 -16.23
CA VAL A 38 22.93 19.02 -16.99
C VAL A 38 22.46 18.19 -18.18
N CYS A 39 21.77 17.07 -17.94
CA CYS A 39 21.37 16.14 -19.00
C CYS A 39 19.96 16.38 -19.56
N LYS A 40 19.24 17.41 -19.08
CA LYS A 40 17.91 17.86 -19.55
C LYS A 40 16.78 16.82 -19.48
N LYS A 41 16.99 15.71 -18.76
CA LYS A 41 15.95 14.71 -18.49
C LYS A 41 15.13 15.10 -17.26
N TRP A 42 13.88 14.64 -17.21
CA TRP A 42 12.94 14.95 -16.12
C TRP A 42 12.52 13.68 -15.38
N TRP A 43 12.29 13.77 -14.08
CA TRP A 43 11.78 12.69 -13.21
C TRP A 43 10.79 13.22 -12.19
N SER A 44 10.09 12.31 -11.52
CA SER A 44 9.23 12.62 -10.38
C SER A 44 9.59 11.77 -9.15
N VAL A 45 9.29 12.29 -7.96
CA VAL A 45 9.38 11.57 -6.70
C VAL A 45 8.04 11.69 -5.99
N GLY A 46 7.44 10.54 -5.66
CA GLY A 46 6.24 10.44 -4.85
C GLY A 46 6.52 10.72 -3.38
N ASP A 47 5.63 11.47 -2.73
CA ASP A 47 5.68 11.83 -1.31
C ASP A 47 7.06 12.38 -0.88
N ALA A 48 7.63 13.24 -1.73
CA ALA A 48 8.94 13.83 -1.48
C ALA A 48 8.92 14.65 -0.18
N PRO A 49 9.88 14.43 0.75
CA PRO A 49 9.92 15.17 2.00
C PRO A 49 10.18 16.65 1.76
N GLU A 50 9.30 17.52 2.26
CA GLU A 50 9.33 18.98 2.06
C GLU A 50 10.65 19.63 2.51
N LYS A 51 11.33 19.03 3.49
CA LYS A 51 12.59 19.55 4.03
C LYS A 51 13.82 19.18 3.19
N ARG A 52 13.68 18.28 2.21
CA ARG A 52 14.81 17.82 1.39
C ARG A 52 15.05 18.76 0.21
N ARG A 53 16.12 19.54 0.30
CA ARG A 53 16.52 20.51 -0.74
C ARG A 53 17.52 19.98 -1.77
N THR A 54 18.08 18.78 -1.52
CA THR A 54 19.10 18.17 -2.38
C THR A 54 18.60 16.87 -2.99
N TRP A 55 18.68 16.82 -4.33
CA TRP A 55 18.34 15.67 -5.15
C TRP A 55 19.48 15.36 -6.11
N TYR A 56 19.53 14.13 -6.59
CA TYR A 56 20.51 13.70 -7.60
C TYR A 56 19.77 13.23 -8.83
N CYS A 57 20.26 13.63 -10.00
CA CYS A 57 19.73 13.15 -11.27
C CYS A 57 19.97 11.64 -11.39
N PRO A 58 18.94 10.82 -11.62
CA PRO A 58 19.09 9.37 -11.71
C PRO A 58 19.83 8.92 -12.96
N TRP A 59 19.98 9.78 -13.97
CA TRP A 59 20.68 9.47 -15.22
C TRP A 59 22.15 9.83 -15.21
N CYS A 60 22.51 11.02 -14.71
CA CYS A 60 23.89 11.52 -14.79
C CYS A 60 24.56 11.75 -13.43
N GLY A 61 23.85 11.53 -12.31
CA GLY A 61 24.39 11.73 -10.98
C GLY A 61 24.61 13.20 -10.58
N ALA A 62 24.24 14.17 -11.42
CA ALA A 62 24.41 15.58 -11.08
C ALA A 62 23.50 16.00 -9.92
N LYS A 63 24.08 16.70 -8.93
CA LYS A 63 23.34 17.31 -7.82
C LYS A 63 22.40 18.40 -8.34
N GLN A 64 21.14 18.35 -7.95
CA GLN A 64 20.14 19.39 -8.18
C GLN A 64 19.80 20.07 -6.86
N ALA A 65 19.72 21.40 -6.89
CA ALA A 65 19.13 22.19 -5.82
C ALA A 65 17.66 22.48 -6.18
N CYS A 66 16.73 22.23 -5.26
CA CYS A 66 15.40 22.84 -5.35
C CYS A 66 15.53 24.28 -4.86
N THR A 67 15.43 25.22 -5.80
CA THR A 67 15.23 26.66 -5.52
C THR A 67 13.78 26.93 -5.16
#